data_AF-A0A4S0I1W3-F1
#
_entry.id   AF-A0A4S0I1W3-F1
#
_cell.length_a   1.000
_cell.length_b   1.000
_cell.length_c   1.000
_cell.angle_alpha   90.00
_cell.angle_beta   90.00
_cell.angle_gamma   90.00
#
_symmetry.space_group_name_H-M   'P 1'
#
loop_
_entity.id
_entity.type
_entity.pdbx_description
1 polymer ?
#
loop_
_entity_poly.entity_id
_entity_poly.type
_entity_poly.pdbx_seq_one_letter_code
_entity_poly.pdbx_strand_id
1 'polypeptide(L)'
;VTPNLPEAALLTGTPIADTKTDINHQAEAILKAGAKAVPIKGGHGEGPDSTDYLFADGTMQALSAARVETKNDHGTGCTLAAAITAHLARGSE
;
A
#
# COMPACT_ATOMS: atom_id res chain seq x y z
N VAL A 1 -1.69 8.71 -0.03
CA VAL A 1 -1.37 8.18 1.33
C VAL A 1 -0.86 6.75 1.20
N THR A 2 -0.02 6.24 2.10
CA THR A 2 0.66 4.93 1.91
C THR A 2 0.37 3.91 3.03
N PRO A 3 -0.90 3.53 3.27
CA PRO A 3 -1.26 2.66 4.40
C PRO A 3 -0.78 1.21 4.20
N ASN A 4 -0.55 0.47 5.28
CA ASN A 4 -0.59 -1.01 5.27
C ASN A 4 -2.05 -1.49 5.45
N LEU A 5 -2.28 -2.81 5.45
CA LEU A 5 -3.63 -3.37 5.63
C LEU A 5 -4.31 -2.96 6.96
N PRO A 6 -3.63 -3.03 8.14
CA PRO A 6 -4.22 -2.51 9.38
C PRO A 6 -4.54 -1.00 9.35
N GLU A 7 -3.66 -0.18 8.78
CA GLU A 7 -3.87 1.27 8.64
C GLU A 7 -5.02 1.58 7.68
N ALA A 8 -5.14 0.84 6.58
CA ALA A 8 -6.24 0.98 5.62
C ALA A 8 -7.58 0.67 6.29
N ALA A 9 -7.66 -0.45 7.01
CA ALA A 9 -8.84 -0.83 7.80
C ALA A 9 -9.26 0.25 8.81
N LEU A 10 -8.28 0.84 9.51
CA LEU A 10 -8.52 1.93 10.44
C LEU A 10 -9.04 3.20 9.75
N LEU A 11 -8.46 3.57 8.60
CA LEU A 11 -8.88 4.75 7.82
C LEU A 11 -10.29 4.62 7.25
N THR A 12 -10.72 3.39 6.93
CA THR A 12 -12.02 3.12 6.29
C THR A 12 -13.09 2.69 7.27
N GLY A 13 -12.73 2.40 8.53
CA GLY A 13 -13.67 1.87 9.53
C GLY A 13 -14.18 0.46 9.19
N THR A 14 -13.39 -0.34 8.48
CA THR A 14 -13.73 -1.71 8.06
C THR A 14 -12.77 -2.73 8.71
N PRO A 15 -13.08 -4.04 8.71
CA PRO A 15 -12.12 -5.07 9.10
C PRO A 15 -10.83 -5.03 8.27
N ILE A 16 -9.76 -5.67 8.76
CA ILE A 16 -8.54 -5.88 7.97
C ILE A 16 -8.92 -6.69 6.73
N ALA A 17 -8.44 -6.24 5.57
CA ALA A 17 -8.77 -6.87 4.30
C ALA A 17 -8.09 -8.25 4.19
N ASP A 18 -8.89 -9.29 3.95
CA ASP A 18 -8.42 -10.66 3.73
C ASP A 18 -8.40 -11.03 2.24
N THR A 19 -9.21 -10.36 1.42
CA THR A 19 -9.31 -10.61 -0.01
C THR A 19 -8.90 -9.40 -0.85
N LYS A 20 -8.54 -9.64 -2.11
CA LYS A 20 -8.26 -8.57 -3.08
C LYS A 20 -9.47 -7.63 -3.26
N THR A 21 -10.69 -8.17 -3.15
CA THR A 21 -11.93 -7.38 -3.20
C THR A 21 -12.01 -6.42 -2.01
N ASP A 22 -11.66 -6.86 -0.81
CA ASP A 22 -11.66 -5.99 0.38
C ASP A 22 -10.61 -4.88 0.25
N ILE A 23 -9.41 -5.21 -0.26
CA ILE A 23 -8.36 -4.22 -0.54
C ILE A 23 -8.87 -3.16 -1.52
N ASN A 24 -9.53 -3.58 -2.61
CA ASN A 24 -10.11 -2.66 -3.59
C ASN A 24 -11.15 -1.73 -2.94
N HIS A 25 -12.07 -2.27 -2.14
CA HIS A 25 -13.08 -1.45 -1.45
C HIS A 25 -12.45 -0.45 -0.48
N GLN A 26 -11.43 -0.85 0.25
CA GLN A 26 -10.71 0.05 1.16
C GLN A 26 -9.98 1.16 0.39
N ALA A 27 -9.28 0.81 -0.69
CA ALA A 27 -8.60 1.77 -1.53
C ALA A 27 -9.58 2.78 -2.14
N GLU A 28 -10.73 2.32 -2.66
CA GLU A 28 -11.77 3.18 -3.19
C GLU A 28 -12.32 4.15 -2.14
N ALA A 29 -12.55 3.69 -0.91
CA ALA A 29 -13.02 4.55 0.17
C ALA A 29 -12.00 5.66 0.49
N ILE A 30 -10.71 5.32 0.52
CA ILE A 30 -9.63 6.29 0.77
C ILE A 30 -9.48 7.28 -0.40
N LEU A 31 -9.60 6.81 -1.65
CA LEU A 31 -9.60 7.68 -2.83
C LEU A 31 -10.81 8.63 -2.81
N LYS A 32 -12.01 8.13 -2.49
CA LYS A 32 -13.24 8.94 -2.35
C LYS A 32 -13.12 9.98 -1.22
N ALA A 33 -12.30 9.73 -0.21
CA ALA A 33 -11.99 10.69 0.84
C ALA A 33 -11.02 11.81 0.41
N GLY A 34 -10.50 11.78 -0.83
CA GLY A 34 -9.70 12.86 -1.42
C GLY A 34 -8.24 12.51 -1.70
N ALA A 35 -7.80 11.28 -1.42
CA ALA A 35 -6.47 10.84 -1.84
C ALA A 35 -6.41 10.71 -3.37
N LYS A 36 -5.31 11.19 -3.99
CA LYS A 36 -5.08 11.01 -5.43
C LYS A 36 -4.54 9.62 -5.78
N ALA A 37 -3.77 9.05 -4.86
CA ALA A 37 -3.17 7.73 -4.99
C ALA A 37 -3.05 7.05 -3.62
N VAL A 38 -3.23 5.74 -3.61
CA VAL A 38 -3.20 4.88 -2.42
C VAL A 38 -2.41 3.61 -2.72
N PRO A 39 -1.09 3.58 -2.47
CA PRO A 39 -0.36 2.32 -2.34
C PRO A 39 -0.69 1.65 -1.00
N ILE A 40 -1.43 0.55 -1.05
CA ILE A 40 -1.71 -0.32 0.11
C ILE A 40 -0.62 -1.39 0.19
N LYS A 41 0.15 -1.35 1.28
CA LYS A 41 1.21 -2.33 1.54
C LYS A 41 0.60 -3.65 1.96
N GLY A 42 0.68 -4.64 1.08
CA GLY A 42 0.04 -5.96 1.22
C GLY A 42 0.97 -7.05 1.73
N GLY A 43 2.22 -6.71 2.06
CA GLY A 43 3.30 -7.63 2.46
C GLY A 43 3.09 -8.56 3.67
N HIS A 44 1.85 -8.78 4.12
CA HIS A 44 1.49 -9.72 5.19
C HIS A 44 1.21 -11.16 4.69
N GLY A 45 1.22 -11.43 3.39
CA GLY A 45 1.09 -12.80 2.88
C GLY A 45 2.36 -13.64 3.10
N GLU A 46 2.24 -14.94 3.41
CA GLU A 46 3.41 -15.82 3.66
C GLU A 46 4.09 -16.35 2.39
N GLY A 47 3.71 -15.85 1.21
CA GLY A 47 4.27 -16.26 -0.06
C GLY A 47 5.72 -15.81 -0.30
N PRO A 48 6.36 -16.36 -1.34
CA PRO A 48 7.73 -15.99 -1.74
C PRO A 48 7.84 -14.55 -2.24
N ASP A 49 6.71 -13.92 -2.57
CA ASP A 49 6.63 -12.53 -3.01
C ASP A 49 5.89 -11.67 -1.99
N SER A 50 6.38 -10.45 -1.80
CA SER A 50 5.65 -9.37 -1.15
C SER A 50 4.98 -8.52 -2.22
N THR A 51 3.64 -8.43 -2.17
CA THR A 51 2.87 -7.66 -3.14
C THR A 51 2.19 -6.47 -2.47
N ASP A 52 2.45 -5.29 -3.01
CA ASP A 52 1.72 -4.06 -2.69
C ASP A 52 0.77 -3.72 -3.84
N TYR A 53 -0.29 -2.96 -3.54
CA TYR A 53 -1.29 -2.57 -4.53
C TYR A 53 -1.37 -1.06 -4.62
N LEU A 54 -1.00 -0.51 -5.78
CA LEU A 54 -1.11 0.91 -6.07
C LEU A 54 -2.45 1.20 -6.76
N PHE A 55 -3.25 2.04 -6.13
CA PHE A 55 -4.49 2.55 -6.68
C PHE A 55 -4.33 4.03 -7.05
N ALA A 56 -4.45 4.34 -8.34
CA ALA A 56 -4.35 5.70 -8.88
C ALA A 56 -5.09 5.78 -10.23
N ASP A 57 -5.65 6.95 -10.54
CA ASP A 57 -6.29 7.24 -11.84
C ASP A 57 -7.32 6.20 -12.31
N GLY A 58 -8.09 5.65 -11.35
CA GLY A 58 -9.10 4.62 -11.62
C GLY A 58 -8.55 3.23 -11.95
N THR A 59 -7.24 3.02 -11.78
CA THR A 59 -6.56 1.74 -12.03
C THR A 59 -5.96 1.16 -10.76
N MET A 60 -5.76 -0.16 -10.76
CA MET A 60 -5.03 -0.87 -9.72
C MET A 60 -3.85 -1.58 -10.37
N GLN A 61 -2.66 -1.32 -9.84
CA GLN A 61 -1.41 -1.97 -10.24
C GLN A 61 -0.85 -2.78 -9.08
N ALA A 62 -0.57 -4.07 -9.33
CA ALA A 62 0.16 -4.91 -8.40
C ALA A 62 1.66 -4.65 -8.54
N LEU A 63 2.32 -4.39 -7.41
CA LEU A 63 3.76 -4.18 -7.29
C LEU A 63 4.33 -5.34 -6.47
N SER A 64 4.79 -6.38 -7.18
CA SER A 64 5.34 -7.59 -6.56
C SER A 64 6.86 -7.58 -6.59
N ALA A 65 7.48 -7.92 -5.47
CA ALA A 65 8.91 -8.13 -5.35
C ALA A 65 9.19 -9.37 -4.49
N ALA A 66 10.34 -10.01 -4.71
CA ALA A 66 10.76 -11.15 -3.91
C ALA A 66 10.80 -10.77 -2.42
N ARG A 67 10.23 -11.64 -1.58
CA ARG A 67 10.28 -11.47 -0.13
C ARG A 67 11.70 -11.68 0.35
N VAL A 68 12.20 -10.70 1.09
CA VAL A 68 13.50 -10.81 1.76
C VAL A 68 13.27 -11.42 3.14
N GLU A 69 13.84 -12.59 3.38
CA GLU A 69 13.81 -13.23 4.71
C GLU A 69 14.73 -12.45 5.67
N THR A 70 14.15 -11.66 6.55
CA THR A 70 14.89 -10.87 7.54
C THR A 70 14.02 -10.51 8.74
N LYS A 71 14.67 -10.20 9.86
CA LYS A 71 14.03 -9.61 11.05
C LYS A 71 14.16 -8.09 11.10
N ASN A 72 14.88 -7.50 10.14
CA ASN A 72 15.11 -6.06 10.06
C ASN A 72 13.99 -5.38 9.25
N ASP A 73 12.76 -5.51 9.71
CA ASP A 73 11.54 -4.98 9.08
C ASP A 73 11.09 -3.61 9.64
N HIS A 74 11.76 -3.16 10.70
CA HIS A 74 11.48 -1.89 11.35
C HIS A 74 11.80 -0.73 10.42
N GLY A 75 10.86 0.20 10.28
CA GLY A 75 11.03 1.39 9.46
C GLY A 75 10.90 1.16 7.95
N THR A 76 10.55 -0.04 7.50
CA THR A 76 10.26 -0.34 6.08
C THR A 76 9.19 0.61 5.50
N GLY A 77 8.08 0.78 6.23
CA GLY A 77 7.00 1.70 5.84
C GLY A 77 7.44 3.17 5.77
N CYS A 78 8.19 3.64 6.77
CA CYS A 78 8.69 5.02 6.80
C CYS A 78 9.70 5.28 5.68
N THR A 79 10.63 4.35 5.47
CA THR A 79 11.64 4.42 4.40
C THR A 79 10.97 4.44 3.03
N LEU A 80 9.96 3.60 2.80
CA LEU A 80 9.21 3.59 1.54
C LEU A 80 8.48 4.92 1.30
N ALA A 81 7.77 5.45 2.31
CA ALA A 81 7.07 6.73 2.19
C ALA A 81 8.05 7.89 1.94
N ALA A 82 9.21 7.89 2.60
CA ALA A 82 10.27 8.87 2.37
C ALA A 82 10.86 8.78 0.96
N ALA A 83 11.08 7.55 0.45
CA ALA A 83 11.57 7.32 -0.91
C ALA A 83 10.57 7.82 -1.96
N ILE A 84 9.28 7.50 -1.82
CA ILE A 84 8.20 8.02 -2.69
C ILE A 84 8.22 9.55 -2.70
N THR A 85 8.25 10.16 -1.51
CA THR A 85 8.29 11.62 -1.36
C THR A 85 9.51 12.24 -2.04
N ALA A 86 10.69 11.65 -1.85
CA ALA A 86 11.93 12.13 -2.46
C ALA A 86 11.91 12.02 -4.00
N HIS A 87 11.32 10.96 -4.55
CA HIS A 87 11.16 10.80 -6.00
C HIS A 87 10.18 11.83 -6.58
N LEU A 88 9.02 12.05 -5.94
CA LEU A 88 8.07 13.08 -6.35
C LEU A 88 8.71 14.48 -6.31
N ALA A 89 9.49 14.80 -5.27
CA ALA A 89 10.19 16.08 -5.15
C ALA A 89 11.24 16.31 -6.26
N ARG A 90 11.74 15.24 -6.90
CA ARG A 90 12.66 15.31 -8.04
C ARG A 90 11.94 15.42 -9.39
N GLY A 91 10.60 15.50 -9.41
CA GLY A 91 9.80 15.58 -10.62
C GLY A 91 9.53 14.22 -11.28
N SER A 92 9.68 13.11 -10.56
CA SER A 92 9.14 11.83 -11.02
C SER A 92 7.61 11.85 -10.88
N GLU A 93 6.91 11.35 -11.89
CA GLU A 93 5.46 11.15 -11.91
C GLU A 93 5.12 9.65 -11.87
#